data_AF-A0A146G911-F1
#
_entry.id   AF-A0A146G911-F1
#
_cell.length_a   1.000
_cell.length_b   1.000
_cell.length_c   1.000
_cell.angle_alpha   90.00
_cell.angle_beta   90.00
_cell.angle_gamma   90.00
#
_symmetry.space_group_name_H-M   'P 1'
#
loop_
_entity.id
_entity.type
_entity.pdbx_description
1 polymer ?
#
loop_
_entity_poly.entity_id
_entity_poly.type
_entity_poly.pdbx_seq_one_letter_code
_entity_poly.pdbx_strand_id
1 'polypeptide(L)'
;MQCDVCQQKEATVFLTQIVGGKMQKVNLCEACSKNKGVDDPTGFALADLLSGMGAAQEIEKNPASQRCPVCGFTQADFKKTGRLGCSTCYEVFAEGLEGMIRNMHKGPEHVGKAPVAYLRSRQIDQKIKTLQSSLQEAVAAEQYEKAADLRDQIRRIEAGLEA
;
A
#
# COMPACT_ATOMS: atom_id res chain seq x y z
N MET A 1 -20.43 34.38 11.88
CA MET A 1 -20.20 32.93 11.64
C MET A 1 -18.83 32.60 12.21
N GLN A 2 -18.74 31.72 13.20
CA GLN A 2 -17.50 31.45 13.93
C GLN A 2 -16.64 30.39 13.22
N CYS A 3 -15.35 30.37 13.54
CA CYS A 3 -14.42 29.37 13.06
C CYS A 3 -14.77 27.98 13.62
N ASP A 4 -14.89 26.99 12.74
CA ASP A 4 -15.25 25.61 13.10
C ASP A 4 -14.17 24.90 13.93
N VAL A 5 -12.93 25.41 13.95
CA VAL A 5 -11.78 24.82 14.67
C VAL A 5 -11.63 25.40 16.07
N CYS A 6 -11.58 26.72 16.21
CA CYS A 6 -11.33 27.35 17.51
C CYS A 6 -12.59 27.90 18.18
N GLN A 7 -13.68 28.10 17.43
CA GLN A 7 -14.95 28.70 17.87
C GLN A 7 -14.85 30.07 18.57
N GLN A 8 -13.66 30.67 18.62
CA GLN A 8 -13.38 31.92 19.34
C GLN A 8 -13.38 33.15 18.45
N LYS A 9 -13.17 32.98 17.14
CA LYS A 9 -13.02 34.07 16.16
C LYS A 9 -13.99 33.88 15.01
N GLU A 10 -14.33 34.97 14.33
CA GLU A 10 -15.12 34.91 13.11
C GLU A 10 -14.35 34.23 11.97
N ALA A 11 -15.08 33.48 11.16
CA ALA A 11 -14.54 32.82 9.99
C ALA A 11 -14.34 33.84 8.86
N THR A 12 -13.12 33.94 8.36
CA THR A 12 -12.73 34.80 7.24
C THR A 12 -12.32 34.00 6.01
N VAL A 13 -12.11 32.70 6.17
CA VAL A 13 -11.71 31.78 5.11
C VAL A 13 -12.74 30.65 5.00
N PHE A 14 -13.25 30.41 3.80
CA PHE A 14 -14.29 29.43 3.52
C PHE A 14 -13.77 28.39 2.54
N LEU A 15 -13.56 27.17 3.02
CA LEU A 15 -13.04 26.07 2.21
C LEU A 15 -14.16 25.11 1.83
N THR A 16 -14.24 24.76 0.54
CA THR A 16 -15.14 23.71 0.05
C THR A 16 -14.30 22.67 -0.70
N GLN A 17 -14.36 21.42 -0.26
CA GLN A 17 -13.63 20.31 -0.88
C GLN A 17 -14.60 19.18 -1.26
N ILE A 18 -14.33 18.53 -2.39
CA ILE A 18 -15.09 17.36 -2.84
C ILE A 18 -14.18 16.14 -2.69
N VAL A 19 -14.51 15.26 -1.74
CA VAL A 19 -13.77 14.01 -1.49
C VAL A 19 -14.73 12.84 -1.68
N GLY A 20 -14.40 11.91 -2.57
CA GLY A 20 -15.24 10.72 -2.84
C GLY A 20 -16.68 11.05 -3.30
N GLY A 21 -16.87 12.19 -3.98
CA GLY A 21 -18.19 12.65 -4.43
C GLY A 21 -19.05 13.31 -3.36
N LYS A 22 -18.56 13.46 -2.12
CA LYS A 22 -19.24 14.20 -1.05
C LYS A 22 -18.59 15.57 -0.86
N MET A 23 -19.42 16.61 -0.80
CA MET A 23 -18.98 17.99 -0.58
C MET A 23 -18.85 18.24 0.92
N GLN A 24 -17.66 18.64 1.36
CA GLN A 24 -17.38 19.08 2.73
C GLN A 24 -17.04 20.57 2.73
N LYS A 25 -17.64 21.30 3.67
CA LYS A 25 -17.44 22.75 3.85
C LYS A 25 -16.90 23.01 5.25
N VAL A 26 -15.86 23.83 5.34
CA VAL A 26 -15.24 24.23 6.62
C VAL A 26 -14.98 25.72 6.61
N ASN A 27 -15.36 26.39 7.70
CA ASN A 27 -15.21 27.81 7.93
C ASN A 27 -14.09 28.05 8.94
N LEU A 28 -13.06 28.80 8.55
CA LEU A 28 -11.85 29.00 9.34
C LEU A 28 -11.60 30.48 9.58
N CYS A 29 -11.08 30.84 10.75
CA CYS A 29 -10.45 32.14 10.95
C CYS A 29 -9.05 32.14 10.31
N GLU A 30 -8.52 33.32 10.01
CA GLU A 30 -7.21 33.49 9.36
C GLU A 30 -6.08 32.71 10.06
N ALA A 31 -6.03 32.75 11.39
CA ALA A 31 -5.00 32.04 12.17
C ALA A 31 -5.13 30.50 12.04
N CYS A 32 -6.35 29.98 12.07
CA CYS A 32 -6.59 28.55 11.89
C CYS A 32 -6.34 28.11 10.45
N SER A 33 -6.63 28.95 9.46
CA SER A 33 -6.32 28.72 8.04
C SER A 33 -4.81 28.51 7.83
N LYS A 34 -4.00 29.45 8.34
CA LYS A 34 -2.53 29.40 8.26
C LYS A 34 -1.95 28.20 9.01
N ASN A 35 -2.40 27.95 10.23
CA ASN A 35 -1.94 26.79 11.02
C ASN A 35 -2.32 25.44 10.39
N LYS A 36 -3.41 25.37 9.63
CA LYS A 36 -3.85 24.16 8.94
C LYS A 36 -3.27 24.04 7.51
N GLY A 37 -2.38 24.95 7.11
CA GLY A 37 -1.70 24.88 5.82
C GLY A 37 -2.61 25.13 4.61
N VAL A 38 -3.72 25.85 4.80
CA VAL A 38 -4.68 26.15 3.71
C VAL A 38 -4.07 27.10 2.67
N ASP A 39 -3.18 27.99 3.12
CA ASP A 39 -2.50 28.97 2.26
C ASP A 39 -1.25 28.37 1.56
N ASP A 40 -0.95 27.09 1.81
CA ASP A 40 0.16 26.41 1.14
C ASP A 40 -0.31 25.90 -0.24
N PRO A 41 0.34 26.26 -1.36
CA PRO A 41 -0.01 25.77 -2.70
C PRO A 41 0.04 24.24 -2.83
N THR A 42 0.62 23.53 -1.86
CA THR A 42 0.59 22.07 -1.79
C THR A 42 -0.71 21.50 -1.22
N GLY A 43 -1.56 22.23 -0.48
CA GLY A 43 -2.95 21.84 -0.14
C GLY A 43 -3.20 20.47 0.53
N PHE A 44 -2.15 19.67 0.79
CA PHE A 44 -2.23 18.26 1.19
C PHE A 44 -2.54 18.08 2.69
N ALA A 45 -2.11 19.01 3.54
CA ALA A 45 -2.22 18.88 5.00
C ALA A 45 -3.67 18.84 5.52
N LEU A 46 -4.61 19.48 4.80
CA LEU A 46 -6.01 19.54 5.21
C LEU A 46 -6.85 18.41 4.59
N ALA A 47 -6.44 17.91 3.43
CA ALA A 47 -7.01 16.69 2.84
C ALA A 47 -6.83 15.49 3.79
N ASP A 48 -5.65 15.33 4.40
CA ASP A 48 -5.41 14.26 5.39
C ASP A 48 -6.30 14.38 6.63
N LEU A 49 -6.55 15.60 7.10
CA LEU A 49 -7.41 15.84 8.27
C LEU A 49 -8.89 15.53 7.96
N LEU A 50 -9.38 15.95 6.79
CA LEU A 50 -10.77 15.75 6.36
C LEU A 50 -11.06 14.32 5.87
N SER A 51 -10.06 13.64 5.31
CA SER A 51 -10.14 12.23 4.93
C SER A 51 -10.03 11.26 6.11
N GLY A 52 -9.91 11.76 7.35
CA GLY A 52 -9.79 10.91 8.55
C GLY A 52 -8.43 10.25 8.73
N MET A 53 -7.43 10.60 7.91
CA MET A 53 -6.03 10.21 8.11
C MET A 53 -5.34 11.03 9.21
N GLY A 54 -5.93 12.14 9.65
CA GLY A 54 -5.47 12.97 10.76
C GLY A 54 -5.61 12.35 12.17
N ALA A 55 -6.26 11.20 12.32
CA ALA A 55 -6.25 10.43 13.57
C ALA A 55 -4.90 9.72 13.83
N ALA A 56 -3.88 9.97 13.00
CA ALA A 56 -2.52 9.46 13.21
C ALA A 56 -1.76 10.15 14.35
N GLN A 57 -2.31 11.20 14.98
CA GLN A 57 -1.64 11.90 16.09
C GLN A 57 -1.80 11.23 17.47
N GLU A 58 -2.60 10.18 17.63
CA GLU A 58 -2.69 9.42 18.90
C GLU A 58 -2.03 8.02 18.86
N ILE A 59 -1.16 7.74 17.89
CA ILE A 59 -0.37 6.49 17.86
C ILE A 59 1.11 6.80 18.09
N GLU A 60 1.40 7.59 19.13
CA GLU A 60 2.74 7.78 19.71
C GLU A 60 2.97 6.81 20.89
N LYS A 61 2.56 5.54 20.76
CA LYS A 61 2.90 4.47 21.71
C LYS A 61 3.09 3.09 21.05
N ASN A 62 3.90 3.02 20.00
CA ASN A 62 4.58 1.76 19.72
C ASN A 62 6.05 2.02 19.35
N PRO A 63 7.00 1.78 20.27
CA PRO A 63 8.42 2.10 20.06
C PRO A 63 9.13 1.12 19.12
N ALA A 64 8.42 0.13 18.55
CA ALA A 64 8.95 -0.72 17.49
C ALA A 64 8.68 -0.08 16.12
N SER A 65 9.30 1.08 15.85
CA SER A 65 9.28 1.64 14.50
C SER A 65 10.01 0.67 13.56
N GLN A 66 9.26 -0.09 12.78
CA GLN A 66 9.86 -0.99 11.80
C GLN A 66 10.73 -0.17 10.85
N ARG A 67 11.95 -0.66 10.65
CA ARG A 67 12.98 -0.01 9.85
C ARG A 67 13.46 -0.99 8.79
N CYS A 68 13.58 -0.52 7.55
CA CYS A 68 14.13 -1.32 6.48
C CYS A 68 15.60 -1.65 6.78
N PRO A 69 16.01 -2.93 6.75
CA PRO A 69 17.39 -3.32 7.05
C PRO A 69 18.40 -2.90 5.97
N VAL A 70 17.91 -2.57 4.76
CA VAL A 70 18.76 -2.22 3.61
C VAL A 70 19.04 -0.72 3.56
N CYS A 71 17.99 0.11 3.49
CA CYS A 71 18.14 1.56 3.34
C CYS A 71 17.88 2.35 4.62
N GLY A 72 17.47 1.68 5.70
CA GLY A 72 17.18 2.33 6.97
C GLY A 72 15.91 3.20 6.98
N PHE A 73 15.08 3.15 5.93
CA PHE A 73 13.82 3.87 5.85
C PHE A 73 12.85 3.38 6.93
N THR A 74 12.07 4.26 7.56
CA THR A 74 11.12 3.89 8.62
C THR A 74 9.68 3.96 8.13
N GLN A 75 8.77 3.31 8.86
CA GLN A 75 7.34 3.41 8.57
C GLN A 75 6.79 4.83 8.76
N ALA A 76 7.39 5.64 9.65
CA ALA A 76 7.05 7.05 9.80
C ALA A 76 7.43 7.87 8.57
N ASP A 77 8.58 7.58 7.95
CA ASP A 77 9.01 8.24 6.70
C ASP A 77 8.07 7.91 5.54
N PHE A 78 7.61 6.66 5.46
CA PHE A 78 6.59 6.26 4.49
C PHE A 78 5.29 7.04 4.69
N LYS A 79 4.78 7.16 5.92
CA LYS A 79 3.55 7.93 6.20
C LYS A 79 3.69 9.42 5.84
N LYS A 80 4.87 10.02 6.04
CA LYS A 80 5.12 11.43 5.71
C LYS A 80 5.26 11.69 4.21
N THR A 81 5.93 10.78 3.49
CA THR A 81 6.29 11.00 2.08
C THR A 81 5.34 10.33 1.10
N GLY A 82 4.57 9.33 1.55
CA GLY A 82 3.76 8.45 0.70
C GLY A 82 4.59 7.57 -0.24
N ARG A 83 5.92 7.50 -0.04
CA ARG A 83 6.86 6.80 -0.93
C ARG A 83 7.75 5.83 -0.15
N LEU A 84 8.16 4.76 -0.82
CA LEU A 84 9.06 3.76 -0.27
C LEU A 84 10.50 4.05 -0.74
N GLY A 85 11.48 3.75 0.13
CA GLY A 85 12.89 4.10 -0.12
C GLY A 85 13.63 3.14 -1.06
N CYS A 86 13.40 1.83 -0.95
CA CYS A 86 14.03 0.82 -1.81
C CYS A 86 13.09 -0.36 -2.07
N SER A 87 13.50 -1.33 -2.90
CA SER A 87 12.70 -2.53 -3.21
C SER A 87 12.33 -3.34 -1.96
N THR A 88 13.26 -3.53 -1.03
CA THR A 88 13.01 -4.29 0.22
C THR A 88 11.98 -3.61 1.12
N CYS A 89 11.75 -2.29 0.97
CA CYS A 89 10.71 -1.61 1.74
C CYS A 89 9.29 -2.13 1.46
N TYR A 90 9.03 -2.67 0.26
CA TYR A 90 7.72 -3.25 -0.06
C TYR A 90 7.41 -4.48 0.79
N GLU A 91 8.42 -5.29 1.09
CA GLU A 91 8.29 -6.49 1.92
C GLU A 91 8.22 -6.13 3.41
N VAL A 92 9.14 -5.26 3.86
CA VAL A 92 9.23 -4.86 5.28
C VAL A 92 7.97 -4.15 5.76
N PHE A 93 7.34 -3.34 4.91
CA PHE A 93 6.14 -2.57 5.26
C PHE A 93 4.85 -3.17 4.68
N ALA A 94 4.89 -4.44 4.24
CA ALA A 94 3.79 -5.08 3.52
C ALA A 94 2.44 -5.00 4.25
N GLU A 95 2.42 -5.24 5.56
CA GLU A 95 1.19 -5.20 6.37
C GLU A 95 0.54 -3.80 6.37
N GLY A 96 1.34 -2.75 6.51
CA GLY A 96 0.85 -1.38 6.44
C GLY A 96 0.42 -0.97 5.03
N LEU A 97 1.11 -1.46 4.01
CA LEU A 97 0.79 -1.22 2.60
C LEU A 97 -0.52 -1.90 2.20
N GLU A 98 -0.79 -3.10 2.69
CA GLU A 98 -1.98 -3.87 2.33
C GLU A 98 -3.27 -3.13 2.70
N GLY A 99 -3.34 -2.59 3.93
CA GLY A 99 -4.48 -1.79 4.38
C GLY A 99 -4.67 -0.53 3.53
N MET A 100 -3.58 0.15 3.18
CA MET A 100 -3.62 1.34 2.33
C MET A 100 -4.09 1.03 0.91
N ILE A 101 -3.55 -0.01 0.28
CA ILE A 101 -3.91 -0.42 -1.08
C ILE A 101 -5.38 -0.82 -1.14
N ARG A 102 -5.90 -1.53 -0.15
CA ARG A 102 -7.33 -1.89 -0.07
C ARG A 102 -8.26 -0.67 0.04
N ASN A 103 -7.79 0.43 0.63
CA ASN A 103 -8.57 1.68 0.71
C ASN A 103 -8.52 2.49 -0.60
N MET A 104 -7.41 2.40 -1.35
CA MET A 104 -7.22 3.14 -2.61
C MET A 104 -7.75 2.41 -3.84
N HIS A 105 -7.71 1.07 -3.83
CA HIS A 105 -8.09 0.21 -4.94
C HIS A 105 -9.19 -0.78 -4.54
N LYS A 106 -9.85 -1.39 -5.53
CA LYS A 106 -10.92 -2.39 -5.29
C LYS A 106 -10.42 -3.70 -4.66
N GLY A 107 -9.10 -3.86 -4.48
CA GLY A 107 -8.46 -5.03 -3.88
C GLY A 107 -6.93 -4.91 -3.94
N PRO A 108 -6.21 -5.80 -3.23
CA PRO A 108 -4.74 -5.82 -3.22
C PRO A 108 -4.14 -6.37 -4.52
N GLU A 109 -4.95 -6.99 -5.37
CA GLU A 109 -4.51 -7.63 -6.61
C GLU A 109 -5.21 -7.05 -7.84
N HIS A 110 -4.47 -6.98 -8.95
CA HIS A 110 -5.00 -6.60 -10.25
C HIS A 110 -5.68 -7.80 -10.93
N VAL A 111 -7.00 -7.72 -11.10
CA VAL A 111 -7.83 -8.73 -11.79
C VAL A 111 -8.31 -8.28 -13.17
N GLY A 112 -7.77 -7.17 -13.68
CA GLY A 112 -8.19 -6.56 -14.95
C GLY A 112 -7.49 -7.12 -16.18
N LYS A 113 -7.55 -6.35 -17.27
CA LYS A 113 -6.83 -6.66 -18.52
C LYS A 113 -5.33 -6.78 -18.25
N ALA A 114 -4.71 -7.78 -18.85
CA ALA A 114 -3.28 -7.97 -18.84
C ALA A 114 -2.77 -8.22 -20.28
N PRO A 115 -1.54 -7.81 -20.61
CA PRO A 115 -0.95 -8.11 -21.92
C PRO A 115 -0.94 -9.61 -22.21
N VAL A 116 -1.20 -10.02 -23.46
CA VAL A 116 -1.27 -11.44 -23.84
C VAL A 116 0.05 -12.17 -23.53
N ALA A 117 1.19 -11.52 -23.79
CA ALA A 117 2.51 -12.08 -23.47
C ALA A 117 2.69 -12.32 -21.96
N TYR A 118 2.14 -11.44 -21.12
CA TYR A 118 2.20 -11.56 -19.66
C TYR A 118 1.30 -12.68 -19.13
N LEU A 119 0.17 -12.96 -19.77
CA LEU A 119 -0.71 -14.06 -19.37
C LEU A 119 0.00 -15.41 -19.48
N ARG A 120 0.74 -15.64 -20.57
CA ARG A 120 1.49 -16.88 -20.79
C ARG A 120 2.60 -17.05 -19.75
N SER A 121 3.40 -16.00 -19.51
CA SER A 121 4.45 -16.06 -18.48
C SER A 121 3.87 -16.30 -17.09
N ARG A 122 2.78 -15.61 -16.73
CA ARG A 122 2.10 -15.80 -15.44
C ARG A 122 1.57 -17.22 -15.26
N GLN A 123 1.01 -17.84 -16.29
CA GLN A 123 0.53 -19.23 -16.23
C GLN A 123 1.68 -20.21 -16.01
N ILE A 124 2.81 -19.99 -16.69
CA ILE A 124 4.03 -20.79 -16.51
C ILE A 124 4.54 -20.65 -15.07
N ASP A 125 4.66 -19.42 -14.56
CA ASP A 125 5.12 -19.16 -13.19
C ASP A 125 4.22 -19.82 -12.14
N GLN A 126 2.89 -19.75 -12.35
CA GLN A 126 1.93 -20.43 -11.47
C GLN A 126 2.07 -21.95 -11.51
N LYS A 127 2.24 -22.54 -12.71
CA LYS A 127 2.45 -23.98 -12.87
C LYS A 127 3.74 -24.43 -12.16
N ILE A 128 4.82 -23.68 -12.30
CA ILE A 128 6.10 -23.94 -11.60
C ILE A 128 5.91 -23.89 -10.09
N LYS A 129 5.25 -22.84 -9.55
CA LYS A 129 4.99 -22.72 -8.11
C LYS A 129 4.20 -23.91 -7.56
N THR A 130 3.16 -24.34 -8.25
CA THR A 130 2.37 -25.50 -7.85
C THR A 130 3.21 -26.77 -7.85
N LEU A 131 3.98 -27.01 -8.90
CA LEU A 131 4.88 -28.17 -8.99
C LEU A 131 5.95 -28.16 -7.89
N GLN A 132 6.50 -26.99 -7.55
CA GLN A 132 7.46 -26.83 -6.45
C GLN A 132 6.83 -27.19 -5.09
N SER A 133 5.59 -26.77 -4.83
CA SER A 133 4.86 -27.17 -3.62
C SER A 133 4.66 -28.69 -3.56
N SER A 134 4.16 -29.28 -4.65
CA SER A 134 3.96 -30.72 -4.74
C SER A 134 5.26 -31.52 -4.63
N LEU A 135 6.38 -30.97 -5.12
CA LEU A 135 7.70 -31.58 -4.97
C LEU A 135 8.12 -31.60 -3.50
N GLN A 136 7.96 -30.49 -2.78
CA GLN A 136 8.27 -30.42 -1.35
C GLN A 136 7.42 -31.41 -0.55
N GLU A 137 6.12 -31.51 -0.85
CA GLU A 137 5.22 -32.48 -0.24
C GLU A 137 5.65 -33.93 -0.53
N ALA A 138 6.00 -34.25 -1.78
CA ALA A 138 6.44 -35.60 -2.16
C ALA A 138 7.76 -35.99 -1.46
N VAL A 139 8.70 -35.05 -1.31
CA VAL A 139 9.95 -35.27 -0.57
C VAL A 139 9.67 -35.49 0.92
N ALA A 140 8.80 -34.68 1.52
CA ALA A 140 8.41 -34.83 2.93
C ALA A 140 7.69 -36.16 3.21
N ALA A 141 6.95 -36.68 2.22
CA ALA A 141 6.28 -37.97 2.28
C ALA A 141 7.14 -39.17 1.83
N GLU A 142 8.45 -38.96 1.58
CA GLU A 142 9.39 -39.98 1.10
C GLU A 142 9.00 -40.64 -0.24
N GLN A 143 8.18 -39.96 -1.04
CA GLN A 143 7.75 -40.41 -2.38
C GLN A 143 8.79 -40.00 -3.43
N TYR A 144 9.98 -40.59 -3.38
CA TYR A 144 11.13 -40.15 -4.18
C TYR A 144 10.96 -40.29 -5.70
N GLU A 145 10.22 -41.30 -6.17
CA GLU A 145 9.92 -41.47 -7.59
C GLU A 145 9.05 -40.31 -8.12
N LYS A 146 7.97 -40.00 -7.39
CA LYS A 146 7.10 -38.85 -7.69
C LYS A 146 7.86 -37.52 -7.60
N ALA A 147 8.75 -37.37 -6.62
CA ALA A 147 9.61 -36.19 -6.50
C ALA A 147 10.55 -36.04 -7.71
N ALA A 148 11.12 -37.14 -8.23
CA ALA A 148 11.93 -37.10 -9.43
C ALA A 148 11.12 -36.66 -10.66
N ASP A 149 9.91 -37.20 -10.84
CA ASP A 149 9.01 -36.82 -11.94
C ASP A 149 8.64 -35.34 -11.89
N LEU A 150 8.26 -34.83 -10.71
CA LEU A 150 7.90 -33.42 -10.52
C LEU A 150 9.09 -32.50 -10.78
N ARG A 151 10.29 -32.87 -10.34
CA ARG A 151 11.52 -32.12 -10.61
C ARG A 151 11.82 -32.05 -12.11
N ASP A 152 11.65 -33.17 -12.82
CA ASP A 152 11.93 -33.23 -14.25
C ASP A 152 10.88 -32.46 -15.06
N GLN A 153 9.62 -32.44 -14.63
CA GLN A 153 8.58 -31.56 -15.18
C GLN A 153 8.92 -30.07 -15.01
N ILE A 154 9.37 -29.66 -13.82
CA ILE A 154 9.81 -28.26 -13.57
C ILE A 154 10.93 -27.89 -14.55
N ARG A 155 11.95 -28.75 -14.68
CA ARG A 155 13.07 -28.52 -15.61
C ARG A 155 12.63 -28.38 -17.06
N ARG A 156 11.66 -29.18 -17.54
CA ARG A 156 11.15 -29.08 -18.91
C ARG A 156 10.45 -27.74 -19.17
N ILE A 157 9.66 -27.28 -18.20
CA ILE A 157 8.96 -25.99 -18.30
C ILE A 157 9.97 -24.84 -18.29
N GLU A 158 10.96 -24.86 -17.38
CA GLU A 158 12.01 -23.83 -17.30
C GLU A 158 12.90 -23.79 -18.55
N ALA A 159 13.15 -24.94 -19.18
CA ALA A 159 13.89 -25.04 -20.44
C ALA A 159 13.08 -24.60 -21.68
N GLY A 160 11.80 -24.23 -21.51
CA GLY A 160 10.92 -23.85 -22.62
C GLY A 160 10.52 -25.01 -23.54
N LEU A 161 10.69 -26.26 -23.10
CA LEU A 161 10.38 -27.47 -23.88
C LEU A 161 8.87 -27.81 -23.87
N GLU A 162 8.08 -27.16 -23.01
CA GLU A 162 6.62 -27.29 -22.93
C GLU A 162 5.89 -25.96 -23.27
N ALA A 163 6.56 -25.04 -23.98
CA ALA A 163 6.02 -23.71 -24.27
C ALA A 163 4.84 -23.74 -25.24
#